data_AF-A0A850ELS2-F1
#
_entry.id   AF-A0A850ELS2-F1
#
_cell.length_a   1.000
_cell.length_b   1.000
_cell.length_c   1.000
_cell.angle_alpha   90.00
_cell.angle_beta   90.00
_cell.angle_gamma   90.00
#
_symmetry.space_group_name_H-M   'P 1'
#
loop_
_entity.id
_entity.type
_entity.pdbx_description
1 polymer ?
#
loop_
_entity_poly.entity_id
_entity_poly.type
_entity_poly.pdbx_seq_one_letter_code
_entity_poly.pdbx_strand_id
1 'polypeptide(L)'
;MEQWLGLNKMPSGDDFQDIAQEELALSSWSGYGNQERNAKPAMKNAIAELIVAMAADEVAIAQLIRAEASNIEAFAGKEGEFPTSPTNQQIIDFQHEVARVMETIVEKQKLFLRMIETSVRLLHWEGEGDSDS
;
A
#
# COMPACT_ATOMS: atom_id res chain seq x y z
N MET A 1 56.68 -21.96 48.11
CA MET A 1 56.32 -23.27 47.52
C MET A 1 55.03 -23.03 46.76
N GLU A 2 55.13 -22.50 45.54
CA GLU A 2 55.23 -23.26 44.29
C GLU A 2 53.96 -24.05 43.97
N GLN A 3 53.20 -23.53 43.00
CA GLN A 3 52.63 -24.29 41.87
C GLN A 3 52.00 -23.30 40.88
N TRP A 4 52.82 -22.79 39.98
CA TRP A 4 52.41 -22.10 38.75
C TRP A 4 52.77 -23.02 37.58
N LEU A 5 51.83 -23.81 37.07
CA LEU A 5 51.93 -24.45 35.74
C LEU A 5 50.52 -24.77 35.21
N GLY A 6 49.95 -23.81 34.49
CA GLY A 6 48.78 -23.98 33.64
C GLY A 6 49.03 -23.21 32.35
N LEU A 7 49.82 -23.81 31.46
CA LEU A 7 50.10 -23.31 30.11
C LEU A 7 48.79 -23.18 29.32
N ASN A 8 48.17 -22.00 29.33
CA ASN A 8 47.29 -21.59 28.25
C ASN A 8 48.18 -21.31 27.04
N LYS A 9 48.39 -22.34 26.20
CA LYS A 9 48.81 -22.11 24.82
C LYS A 9 47.77 -21.20 24.19
N MET A 10 48.19 -20.00 23.79
CA MET A 10 47.39 -19.19 22.87
C MET A 10 47.18 -20.01 21.59
N PRO A 11 45.95 -20.03 21.03
CA PRO A 11 45.69 -20.70 19.76
C PRO A 11 46.64 -20.15 18.69
N SER A 12 47.16 -21.04 17.86
CA SER A 12 47.97 -20.66 16.70
C SER A 12 47.09 -19.95 15.67
N GLY A 13 47.69 -19.14 14.80
CA GLY A 13 46.97 -18.34 13.79
C GLY A 13 46.04 -19.14 12.87
N ASP A 14 46.24 -20.46 12.75
CA ASP A 14 45.39 -21.36 11.97
C ASP A 14 44.12 -21.77 12.74
N ASP A 15 44.17 -21.86 14.08
CA ASP A 15 43.01 -22.18 14.92
C ASP A 15 41.97 -21.03 14.94
N PHE A 16 42.44 -19.79 14.72
CA PHE A 16 41.56 -18.62 14.60
C PHE A 16 40.81 -18.57 13.27
N GLN A 17 41.32 -19.23 12.22
CA GLN A 17 40.63 -19.30 10.93
C GLN A 17 39.47 -20.29 10.96
N ASP A 18 39.60 -21.41 11.69
CA ASP A 18 38.53 -22.38 11.85
C ASP A 18 37.39 -21.86 12.74
N ILE A 19 37.70 -21.15 13.83
CA ILE A 19 36.67 -20.52 14.69
C ILE A 19 35.94 -19.39 13.94
N ALA A 20 36.65 -18.62 13.10
CA ALA A 20 36.04 -17.57 12.29
C ALA A 20 35.14 -18.14 11.18
N GLN A 21 35.48 -19.31 10.62
CA GLN A 21 34.63 -19.97 9.63
C GLN A 21 33.38 -20.64 10.26
N GLU A 22 33.47 -21.14 11.49
CA GLU A 22 32.32 -21.71 12.20
C GLU A 22 31.32 -20.63 12.67
N GLU A 23 31.79 -19.44 13.10
CA GLU A 23 30.91 -18.29 13.37
C GLU A 23 30.27 -17.69 12.11
N LEU A 24 30.98 -17.71 10.96
CA LEU A 24 30.41 -17.31 9.66
C LEU A 24 29.36 -18.32 9.16
N ALA A 25 29.54 -19.61 9.41
CA ALA A 25 28.55 -20.63 9.09
C ALA A 25 27.29 -20.52 9.97
N LEU A 26 27.45 -20.28 11.28
CA LEU A 26 26.32 -20.14 12.22
C LEU A 26 25.55 -18.82 12.07
N SER A 27 26.21 -17.74 11.62
CA SER A 27 25.54 -16.47 11.30
C SER A 27 24.76 -16.53 9.98
N SER A 28 25.23 -17.31 8.99
CA SER A 28 24.52 -17.52 7.72
C SER A 28 23.22 -18.33 7.82
N TRP A 29 23.06 -19.15 8.87
CA TRP A 29 21.85 -19.96 9.08
C TRP A 29 20.78 -19.30 9.95
N SER A 30 21.10 -18.24 10.70
CA SER A 30 20.12 -17.49 11.51
C SER A 30 19.36 -16.39 10.72
N GLY A 31 19.85 -16.02 9.54
CA GLY A 31 19.29 -14.92 8.73
C GLY A 31 18.01 -15.25 7.96
N TYR A 32 17.73 -16.53 7.69
CA TYR A 32 16.57 -16.93 6.89
C TYR A 32 15.27 -17.04 7.70
N GLY A 33 15.34 -17.22 9.03
CA GLY A 33 14.17 -17.34 9.89
C GLY A 33 13.56 -16.01 10.38
N ASN A 34 14.24 -14.89 10.15
CA ASN A 34 13.84 -13.57 10.67
C ASN A 34 13.12 -12.69 9.64
N GLN A 35 13.18 -13.06 8.35
CA GLN A 35 12.59 -12.28 7.27
C GLN A 35 11.07 -12.48 7.17
N GLU A 36 10.55 -13.68 7.49
CA GLU A 36 9.12 -13.99 7.48
C GLU A 36 8.37 -13.36 8.68
N ARG A 37 9.02 -13.20 9.83
CA ARG A 37 8.40 -12.61 11.04
C ARG A 37 8.15 -11.10 10.92
N ASN A 38 8.96 -10.40 10.12
CA ASN A 38 8.80 -8.97 9.85
C ASN A 38 7.94 -8.65 8.63
N ALA A 39 7.68 -9.62 7.74
CA ALA A 39 6.88 -9.40 6.53
C ALA A 39 5.38 -9.21 6.84
N LYS A 40 4.84 -9.95 7.83
CA LYS A 40 3.41 -9.89 8.19
C LYS A 40 2.95 -8.53 8.74
N PRO A 41 3.66 -7.90 9.70
CA PRO A 41 3.34 -6.54 10.13
C PRO A 41 3.50 -5.51 9.00
N ALA A 42 4.53 -5.68 8.15
CA ALA A 42 4.80 -4.78 7.03
C ALA A 42 3.67 -4.80 5.98
N MET A 43 3.15 -5.97 5.63
CA MET A 43 2.02 -6.10 4.68
C MET A 43 0.73 -5.48 5.24
N LYS A 44 0.41 -5.77 6.51
CA LYS A 44 -0.75 -5.16 7.19
C LYS A 44 -0.67 -3.64 7.25
N ASN A 45 0.52 -3.11 7.55
CA ASN A 45 0.76 -1.66 7.56
C ASN A 45 0.61 -1.06 6.15
N ALA A 46 1.17 -1.70 5.12
CA ALA A 46 1.03 -1.25 3.74
C ALA A 46 -0.43 -1.20 3.27
N ILE A 47 -1.25 -2.20 3.64
CA ILE A 47 -2.68 -2.21 3.33
C ILE A 47 -3.43 -1.13 4.11
N ALA A 48 -3.07 -0.91 5.39
CA ALA A 48 -3.65 0.17 6.18
C ALA A 48 -3.35 1.56 5.57
N GLU A 49 -2.10 1.78 5.16
CA GLU A 49 -1.68 3.00 4.46
C GLU A 49 -2.40 3.17 3.12
N LEU A 50 -2.59 2.10 2.36
CA LEU A 50 -3.37 2.12 1.12
C LEU A 50 -4.82 2.57 1.37
N ILE A 51 -5.49 2.02 2.39
CA ILE A 51 -6.87 2.40 2.73
C ILE A 51 -6.94 3.87 3.16
N VAL A 52 -5.97 4.36 3.94
CA VAL A 52 -5.90 5.77 4.33
C VAL A 52 -5.73 6.68 3.12
N ALA A 53 -4.85 6.31 2.17
CA ALA A 53 -4.66 7.05 0.93
C ALA A 53 -5.95 7.08 0.07
N MET A 54 -6.65 5.94 -0.05
CA MET A 54 -7.93 5.87 -0.74
C MET A 54 -8.99 6.75 -0.09
N ALA A 55 -9.05 6.78 1.24
CA ALA A 55 -9.99 7.65 1.97
C ALA A 55 -9.71 9.14 1.72
N ALA A 56 -8.45 9.54 1.65
CA ALA A 56 -8.08 10.91 1.28
C ALA A 56 -8.52 11.25 -0.16
N ASP A 57 -8.34 10.30 -1.09
CA ASP A 57 -8.81 10.43 -2.47
C ASP A 57 -10.33 10.54 -2.57
N GLU A 58 -11.10 9.83 -1.75
CA GLU A 58 -12.57 9.96 -1.69
C GLU A 58 -13.02 11.36 -1.29
N VAL A 59 -12.32 11.99 -0.34
CA VAL A 59 -12.62 13.37 0.05
C VAL A 59 -12.37 14.32 -1.13
N ALA A 60 -11.30 14.11 -1.89
CA ALA A 60 -11.01 14.90 -3.08
C ALA A 60 -12.06 14.68 -4.20
N ILE A 61 -12.50 13.43 -4.42
CA ILE A 61 -13.58 13.12 -5.38
C ILE A 61 -14.88 13.80 -4.96
N ALA A 62 -15.23 13.79 -3.67
CA ALA A 62 -16.43 14.46 -3.17
C ALA A 62 -16.38 15.98 -3.40
N GLN A 63 -15.20 16.59 -3.24
CA GLN A 63 -14.98 18.01 -3.57
C GLN A 63 -15.10 18.27 -5.07
N LEU A 64 -14.58 17.39 -5.91
CA LEU A 64 -14.70 17.50 -7.37
C LEU A 64 -16.17 17.40 -7.82
N ILE A 65 -16.93 16.43 -7.30
CA ILE A 65 -18.37 16.29 -7.59
C ILE A 65 -19.14 17.54 -7.16
N ARG A 66 -18.80 18.12 -6.00
CA ARG A 66 -19.42 19.36 -5.53
C ARG A 66 -19.10 20.53 -6.46
N ALA A 67 -17.85 20.66 -6.91
CA ALA A 67 -17.47 21.69 -7.87
C ALA A 67 -18.24 21.53 -9.19
N GLU A 68 -18.38 20.29 -9.67
CA GLU A 68 -19.11 20.01 -10.90
C GLU A 68 -20.61 20.29 -10.77
N ALA A 69 -21.22 19.96 -9.63
CA ALA A 69 -22.60 20.35 -9.34
C ALA A 69 -22.77 21.87 -9.38
N SER A 70 -21.82 22.63 -8.81
CA SER A 70 -21.83 24.09 -8.89
C SER A 70 -21.68 24.61 -10.33
N ASN A 71 -20.88 23.95 -11.17
CA ASN A 71 -20.75 24.29 -12.59
C ASN A 71 -22.07 24.04 -13.33
N ILE A 72 -22.72 22.92 -13.09
CA ILE A 72 -24.02 22.57 -13.67
C ILE A 72 -25.07 23.59 -13.26
N GLU A 73 -25.16 23.94 -11.97
CA GLU A 73 -26.10 24.96 -11.49
C GLU A 73 -25.83 26.33 -12.13
N ALA A 74 -24.57 26.73 -12.26
CA ALA A 74 -24.19 27.99 -12.91
C ALA A 74 -24.54 28.00 -14.41
N PHE A 75 -24.36 26.86 -15.10
CA PHE A 75 -24.65 26.72 -16.52
C PHE A 75 -26.17 26.63 -16.80
N ALA A 76 -26.90 25.82 -16.04
CA ALA A 76 -28.33 25.58 -16.24
C ALA A 76 -29.21 26.70 -15.65
N GLY A 77 -28.74 27.38 -14.60
CA GLY A 77 -29.58 28.31 -13.82
C GLY A 77 -30.57 27.59 -12.90
N LYS A 78 -31.37 28.37 -12.15
CA LYS A 78 -32.27 27.83 -11.11
C LYS A 78 -33.43 26.98 -11.64
N GLU A 79 -33.82 27.16 -12.91
CA GLU A 79 -34.94 26.45 -13.54
C GLU A 79 -34.66 26.06 -15.01
N GLY A 80 -33.39 25.86 -15.38
CA GLY A 80 -33.03 25.60 -16.78
C GLY A 80 -33.15 26.83 -17.68
N GLU A 81 -33.09 28.03 -17.10
CA GLU A 81 -33.16 29.31 -17.80
C GLU A 81 -31.93 29.60 -18.67
N PHE A 82 -30.83 28.86 -18.43
CA PHE A 82 -29.52 29.04 -19.06
C PHE A 82 -29.10 30.52 -19.12
N PRO A 83 -28.57 31.09 -18.02
CA PRO A 83 -28.38 32.53 -17.86
C PRO A 83 -27.49 33.19 -18.93
N THR A 84 -26.65 32.41 -19.61
CA THR A 84 -25.78 32.88 -20.70
C THR A 84 -26.37 32.69 -22.10
N SER A 85 -27.62 32.20 -22.20
CA SER A 85 -28.30 31.85 -23.46
C SER A 85 -27.42 31.04 -24.44
N PRO A 86 -26.88 29.88 -24.01
CA PRO A 86 -26.03 29.03 -24.83
C PRO A 86 -26.82 28.44 -26.00
N THR A 87 -26.10 28.14 -27.07
CA THR A 87 -26.64 27.36 -28.19
C THR A 87 -26.85 25.90 -27.80
N ASN A 88 -27.73 25.19 -28.51
CA ASN A 88 -27.93 23.76 -28.30
C ASN A 88 -26.63 22.95 -28.41
N GLN A 89 -25.72 23.36 -29.30
CA GLN A 89 -24.41 22.71 -29.42
C GLN A 89 -23.60 22.85 -28.14
N GLN A 90 -23.55 24.06 -27.56
CA GLN A 90 -22.87 24.30 -26.29
C GLN A 90 -23.50 23.52 -25.13
N ILE A 91 -24.82 23.33 -25.13
CA ILE A 91 -25.51 22.50 -24.13
C ILE A 91 -25.07 21.04 -24.26
N ILE A 92 -25.03 20.50 -25.49
CA ILE A 92 -24.59 19.12 -25.76
C ILE A 92 -23.11 18.95 -25.36
N ASP A 93 -22.26 19.90 -25.74
CA ASP A 93 -20.83 19.86 -25.43
C ASP A 93 -20.61 19.86 -23.91
N PHE A 94 -21.31 20.73 -23.18
CA PHE A 94 -21.27 20.76 -21.72
C PHE A 94 -21.73 19.43 -21.09
N GLN A 95 -22.83 18.85 -21.58
CA GLN A 95 -23.30 17.55 -21.10
C GLN A 95 -22.28 16.43 -21.33
N HIS A 96 -21.59 16.43 -22.47
CA HIS A 96 -20.53 15.48 -22.75
C HIS A 96 -19.31 15.66 -21.82
N GLU A 97 -18.97 16.90 -21.47
CA GLU A 97 -17.89 17.19 -20.51
C GLU A 97 -18.23 16.64 -19.11
N VAL A 98 -19.42 16.96 -18.60
CA VAL A 98 -19.93 16.42 -17.32
C VAL A 98 -19.92 14.90 -17.33
N ALA A 99 -20.42 14.29 -18.42
CA ALA A 99 -20.46 12.83 -18.56
C ALA A 99 -19.06 12.20 -18.47
N ARG A 100 -18.06 12.78 -19.15
CA ARG A 100 -16.67 12.28 -19.10
C ARG A 100 -16.06 12.36 -17.70
N VAL A 101 -16.33 13.45 -16.97
CA VAL A 101 -15.89 13.59 -15.58
C VAL A 101 -16.50 12.47 -14.72
N MET A 102 -17.82 12.26 -14.85
CA MET A 102 -18.51 11.21 -14.10
C MET A 102 -18.07 9.80 -14.48
N GLU A 103 -17.82 9.52 -15.76
CA GLU A 103 -17.26 8.24 -16.24
C GLU A 103 -15.90 7.97 -15.60
N THR A 104 -15.01 8.95 -15.60
CA THR A 104 -13.67 8.84 -14.99
C THR A 104 -13.77 8.55 -13.49
N ILE A 105 -14.68 9.21 -12.78
CA ILE A 105 -14.93 8.94 -11.35
C ILE A 105 -15.40 7.50 -11.15
N VAL A 106 -16.35 7.02 -11.95
CA VAL A 106 -16.86 5.64 -11.87
C VAL A 106 -15.75 4.62 -12.14
N GLU A 107 -14.86 4.88 -13.10
CA GLU A 107 -13.71 4.01 -13.35
C GLU A 107 -12.75 3.96 -12.17
N LYS A 108 -12.48 5.11 -11.53
CA LYS A 108 -11.65 5.18 -10.32
C LYS A 108 -12.29 4.41 -9.15
N GLN A 109 -13.59 4.54 -8.95
CA GLN A 109 -14.33 3.78 -7.91
C GLN A 109 -14.26 2.27 -8.14
N LYS A 110 -14.34 1.82 -9.40
CA LYS A 110 -14.16 0.40 -9.75
C LYS A 110 -12.75 -0.09 -9.42
N LEU A 111 -11.73 0.73 -9.66
CA LEU A 111 -10.35 0.38 -9.32
C LEU A 111 -10.19 0.26 -7.79
N PHE A 112 -10.74 1.21 -7.03
CA PHE A 112 -10.72 1.20 -5.57
C PHE A 112 -11.32 -0.07 -4.98
N LEU A 113 -12.50 -0.47 -5.46
CA LEU A 113 -13.14 -1.73 -5.06
C LEU A 113 -12.21 -2.92 -5.29
N ARG A 114 -11.61 -3.04 -6.48
CA ARG A 114 -10.69 -4.13 -6.82
C ARG A 114 -9.45 -4.15 -5.92
N MET A 115 -8.91 -2.97 -5.59
CA MET A 115 -7.75 -2.88 -4.68
C MET A 115 -8.11 -3.36 -3.28
N ILE A 116 -9.27 -2.97 -2.74
CA ILE A 116 -9.76 -3.45 -1.44
C ILE A 116 -9.98 -4.96 -1.48
N GLU A 117 -10.68 -5.48 -2.49
CA GLU A 117 -10.91 -6.92 -2.66
C GLU A 117 -9.60 -7.71 -2.71
N THR A 118 -8.61 -7.19 -3.45
CA THR A 118 -7.28 -7.80 -3.55
C THR A 118 -6.56 -7.77 -2.21
N SER A 119 -6.60 -6.63 -1.51
CA SER A 119 -5.97 -6.47 -0.20
C SER A 119 -6.58 -7.42 0.85
N VAL A 120 -7.91 -7.57 0.84
CA VAL A 120 -8.62 -8.51 1.72
C VAL A 120 -8.22 -9.95 1.41
N ARG A 121 -8.10 -10.33 0.12
CA ARG A 121 -7.63 -11.67 -0.25
C ARG A 121 -6.20 -11.93 0.21
N LEU A 122 -5.30 -10.96 0.09
CA LEU A 122 -3.93 -11.07 0.57
C LEU A 122 -3.89 -11.28 2.09
N LEU A 123 -4.74 -10.58 2.85
CA LEU A 123 -4.86 -10.79 4.29
C LEU A 123 -5.45 -12.16 4.67
N HIS A 124 -6.40 -12.69 3.89
CA HIS A 124 -7.02 -13.99 4.15
C HIS A 124 -6.14 -15.18 3.72
N TRP A 125 -5.37 -15.06 2.64
CA TRP A 125 -4.44 -16.12 2.17
C TRP A 125 -3.35 -16.44 3.19
N GLU A 126 -3.04 -15.51 4.11
CA GLU A 126 -2.03 -15.70 5.16
C GLU A 126 -2.54 -16.41 6.44
N GLY A 127 -3.83 -16.78 6.51
CA GLY A 127 -4.47 -17.36 7.71
C GLY A 127 -4.63 -18.89 7.75
N GLU A 128 -4.44 -19.60 6.63
CA GLU A 128 -4.70 -21.06 6.53
C GLU A 128 -3.45 -21.95 6.63
N GLY A 129 -2.29 -21.39 6.99
CA GLY A 129 -1.01 -22.12 7.00
C GLY A 129 -0.63 -22.91 8.27
N ASP A 130 -1.38 -22.81 9.36
CA ASP A 130 -0.94 -23.30 10.69
C ASP A 130 -1.87 -24.36 11.35
N SER A 131 -2.75 -25.04 10.60
CA SER A 131 -3.72 -25.99 11.20
C SER A 131 -3.46 -27.49 10.95
N ASP A 132 -2.28 -27.89 10.46
CA ASP A 132 -1.86 -29.31 10.43
C ASP A 132 -0.62 -29.49 11.32
N SER A 133 -0.84 -29.76 12.61
CA SER A 133 0.14 -30.32 13.54
C SER A 133 -0.55 -31.07 14.67
#